data_AF-C3XEL7-F1
#
_entry.id   AF-C3XEL7-F1
#
_cell.length_a   1.000
_cell.length_b   1.000
_cell.length_c   1.000
_cell.angle_alpha   90.00
_cell.angle_beta   90.00
_cell.angle_gamma   90.00
#
_symmetry.space_group_name_H-M   'P 1'
#
loop_
_entity.id
_entity.type
_entity.pdbx_description
1 polymer ?
#
loop_
_entity_poly.entity_id
_entity_poly.type
_entity_poly.pdbx_seq_one_letter_code
_entity_poly.pdbx_strand_id
1 'polypeptide(L)' 'MWEIEIYDKTTQNALEALPTSIKVHIYRIFELLECFGNEVKEPHTKSLGDGLLELKGKRALLECFSHIKSKKLS' A
#
# COMPACT_ATOMS: atom_id res chain seq x y z
N MET A 1 15.49 1.32 -1.35
CA MET A 1 14.45 0.80 -0.46
C MET A 1 13.52 1.95 -0.16
N TRP A 2 12.24 1.79 -0.48
CA TRP A 2 11.20 2.77 -0.27
C TRP A 2 10.59 2.59 1.12
N GLU A 3 10.10 3.67 1.72
CA GLU A 3 9.42 3.64 3.01
C GLU A 3 7.92 3.83 2.79
N ILE A 4 7.12 3.03 3.49
CA ILE A 4 5.66 3.08 3.41
C ILE A 4 5.12 3.68 4.69
N GLU A 5 4.41 4.80 4.55
CA GLU A 5 3.78 5.50 5.67
C GLU A 5 2.25 5.43 5.50
N ILE A 6 1.55 4.89 6.49
CA ILE A 6 0.09 4.91 6.53
C ILE A 6 -0.35 6.26 7.11
N TYR A 7 -1.04 7.07 6.31
CA TYR A 7 -1.25 8.49 6.58
C TYR A 7 -2.10 8.78 7.82
N ASP A 8 -3.14 7.97 8.07
CA ASP A 8 -4.09 8.26 9.13
C ASP A 8 -4.51 7.01 9.91
N LYS A 9 -4.96 7.27 11.15
CA LYS A 9 -5.36 6.21 12.08
C LYS A 9 -6.59 5.44 11.59
N THR A 10 -7.48 6.05 10.82
CA THR A 10 -8.65 5.39 10.24
C THR A 10 -8.22 4.33 9.24
N THR A 11 -7.27 4.66 8.36
CA THR A 11 -6.69 3.71 7.40
C THR A 11 -5.95 2.57 8.12
N GLN A 12 -5.20 2.89 9.18
CA GLN A 12 -4.56 1.85 10.00
C GLN A 12 -5.59 0.92 10.66
N ASN A 13 -6.64 1.48 11.28
CA ASN A 13 -7.70 0.70 11.91
C ASN A 13 -8.44 -0.16 10.88
N ALA A 14 -8.67 0.36 9.67
CA ALA A 14 -9.29 -0.39 8.58
C ALA A 14 -8.43 -1.58 8.15
N LEU A 15 -7.11 -1.40 7.99
CA LEU A 15 -6.16 -2.48 7.72
C LEU A 15 -6.16 -3.53 8.86
N GLU A 16 -6.19 -3.08 10.11
CA GLU A 16 -6.23 -3.95 11.29
C GLU A 16 -7.56 -4.72 11.43
N ALA A 17 -8.67 -4.17 10.96
CA ALA A 17 -9.98 -4.83 10.98
C ALA A 17 -10.16 -5.92 9.90
N LEU A 18 -9.24 -6.02 8.94
CA LEU A 18 -9.37 -7.00 7.86
C LEU A 18 -9.22 -8.45 8.35
N PRO A 19 -9.78 -9.43 7.62
CA PRO A 19 -9.45 -10.83 7.80
C PRO A 19 -7.95 -11.08 7.57
N THR A 20 -7.35 -12.00 8.32
CA THR A 20 -5.93 -12.37 8.21
C THR A 20 -5.51 -12.71 6.78
N SER A 21 -6.37 -13.41 6.03
CA SER A 21 -6.09 -13.78 4.63
C SER A 21 -5.96 -12.56 3.69
N ILE A 22 -6.66 -11.47 3.98
CA ILE A 22 -6.56 -10.22 3.22
C ILE A 22 -5.32 -9.44 3.65
N LYS A 23 -5.05 -9.34 4.96
CA LYS A 23 -3.85 -8.67 5.48
C LYS A 23 -2.56 -9.25 4.89
N VAL A 24 -2.43 -10.57 4.84
CA VAL A 24 -1.26 -11.25 4.23
C VAL A 24 -1.04 -10.78 2.78
N HIS A 25 -2.11 -10.62 2.01
CA HIS A 25 -2.01 -10.12 0.65
C HIS A 25 -1.58 -8.65 0.59
N ILE A 26 -2.12 -7.79 1.46
CA ILE A 26 -1.74 -6.38 1.54
C ILE A 26 -0.27 -6.23 1.97
N TYR A 27 0.19 -6.98 2.98
CA TYR A 27 1.60 -6.97 3.38
C TYR A 27 2.53 -7.43 2.26
N ARG A 28 2.10 -8.37 1.41
CA ARG A 28 2.87 -8.74 0.22
C ARG A 28 2.99 -7.59 -0.78
N ILE A 29 1.97 -6.75 -0.90
CA ILE A 29 2.03 -5.55 -1.73
C ILE A 29 2.98 -4.52 -1.10
N PHE A 30 2.98 -4.38 0.24
CA PHE A 30 3.97 -3.54 0.93
C PHE A 30 5.40 -3.98 0.65
N GLU A 31 5.72 -5.27 0.74
CA GLU A 31 7.07 -5.77 0.39
C GLU A 31 7.48 -5.40 -1.05
N LEU A 32 6.53 -5.49 -2.01
CA LEU A 32 6.78 -5.08 -3.40
C LEU A 32 7.01 -3.57 -3.50
N LEU A 33 6.23 -2.77 -2.78
CA LEU A 33 6.35 -1.33 -2.76
C LEU A 33 7.65 -0.85 -2.11
N GLU A 34 8.12 -1.49 -1.03
CA GLU A 34 9.42 -1.22 -0.42
C GLU A 34 10.58 -1.51 -1.38
N CYS A 35 10.42 -2.52 -2.24
CA CYS A 35 11.42 -2.91 -3.22
C CYS A 35 11.41 -2.02 -4.48
N PHE A 36 10.22 -1.76 -5.04
CA PHE A 36 10.05 -1.20 -6.39
C PHE A 36 9.35 0.17 -6.42
N GLY A 37 8.78 0.63 -5.30
CA GLY A 37 8.08 1.90 -5.21
C GLY A 37 6.92 2.00 -6.21
N ASN A 38 6.84 3.14 -6.89
CA ASN A 38 5.76 3.45 -7.84
C ASN A 38 5.78 2.63 -9.14
N GLU A 39 6.78 1.75 -9.33
CA GLU A 39 6.80 0.81 -10.46
C GLU A 39 5.90 -0.41 -10.25
N VAL A 40 5.46 -0.66 -9.01
CA VAL A 40 4.35 -1.59 -8.78
C VAL A 40 3.10 -0.95 -9.35
N LYS A 41 2.44 -1.65 -10.27
CA LYS A 41 1.25 -1.19 -11.00
C LYS A 41 0.12 -2.22 -10.84
N GLU A 42 -0.89 -2.11 -11.70
CA GLU A 42 -1.97 -3.07 -11.74
C GLU A 42 -1.45 -4.51 -11.98
N PRO A 43 -2.07 -5.54 -11.36
CA PRO A 43 -3.33 -5.50 -10.61
C PRO A 43 -3.19 -5.12 -9.12
N HIS A 44 -1.99 -4.83 -8.62
CA HIS A 44 -1.72 -4.66 -7.19
C HIS A 44 -1.97 -3.25 -6.68
N THR A 45 -1.63 -2.26 -7.49
CA THR A 45 -1.75 -0.86 -7.13
C THR A 45 -2.27 -0.05 -8.31
N LYS A 46 -2.93 1.07 -8.01
CA LYS A 46 -3.29 2.08 -9.00
C LYS A 46 -2.89 3.46 -8.47
N SER A 47 -2.20 4.24 -9.31
CA SER A 47 -1.83 5.60 -8.94
C SER A 47 -3.06 6.50 -8.88
N LEU A 48 -3.18 7.27 -7.79
CA LEU A 48 -4.19 8.30 -7.60
C LEU A 48 -3.63 9.72 -7.86
N GLY A 49 -2.35 9.84 -8.21
CA GLY A 49 -1.65 11.13 -8.30
C GLY A 49 -0.92 11.50 -6.99
N ASP A 50 -0.02 12.49 -7.04
CA ASP A 50 0.67 13.04 -5.86
C ASP A 50 1.40 12.03 -4.94
N GLY A 51 1.79 10.87 -5.48
CA GLY A 51 2.44 9.80 -4.72
C GLY A 51 1.49 8.96 -3.87
N LEU A 52 0.17 9.13 -4.05
CA LEU A 52 -0.88 8.28 -3.50
C LEU A 52 -1.10 7.06 -4.40
N LEU A 53 -1.14 5.88 -3.78
CA LEU A 53 -1.54 4.65 -4.44
C LEU A 53 -2.77 4.06 -3.75
N GLU A 54 -3.71 3.56 -4.55
CA GLU A 54 -4.78 2.66 -4.15
C GLU A 54 -4.24 1.22 -4.14
N LEU A 55 -4.50 0.45 -3.07
CA LEU A 55 -4.09 -0.95 -2.95
C LEU A 55 -5.25 -1.89 -3.30
N LYS A 56 -5.03 -2.78 -4.27
CA LYS A 56 -6.05 -3.72 -4.74
C LYS A 56 -5.79 -5.10 -4.16
N GLY A 57 -6.64 -5.51 -3.21
CA GLY A 57 -6.66 -6.88 -2.68
C GLY A 57 -7.54 -7.83 -3.50
N LYS A 58 -7.20 -9.12 -3.55
CA LYS A 58 -7.93 -10.16 -4.32
C LYS A 58 -9.45 -10.22 -4.11
N ARG A 59 -9.99 -9.77 -2.96
CA ARG A 59 -11.42 -9.85 -2.59
C ARG A 59 -11.93 -8.64 -1.79
N ALA A 60 -11.11 -7.62 -1.63
CA ALA A 60 -11.48 -6.37 -1.00
C ALA A 60 -10.71 -5.26 -1.69
N LEU A 61 -11.45 -4.29 -2.22
CA LEU A 61 -10.93 -2.96 -2.47
C LEU A 61 -10.75 -2.34 -1.09
N LEU A 62 -9.51 -2.23 -0.66
CA LEU A 62 -9.18 -1.36 0.44
C LEU A 62 -8.79 -0.06 -0.23
N GLU A 63 -9.64 0.95 -0.16
CA GLU A 63 -9.25 2.33 -0.48
C GLU A 63 -8.31 2.80 0.63
N CYS A 64 -7.11 2.19 0.67
CA CYS A 64 -6.02 2.59 1.51
C CYS A 64 -5.32 3.72 0.77
N PHE A 65 -5.54 4.94 1.25
CA PHE A 65 -4.76 6.09 0.84
C PHE A 65 -3.37 6.00 1.48
N SER A 66 -2.48 5.22 0.87
CA SER A 66 -1.07 5.18 1.28
C SER A 66 -0.25 6.14 0.42
N HIS A 67 0.50 7.05 1.06
CA HIS A 67 1.56 7.78 0.40
C HIS A 67 2.83 6.94 0.43
N ILE A 68 3.44 6.75 -0.73
CA ILE A 68 4.75 6.12 -0.82
C ILE A 68 5.77 7.22 -0.99
N LYS A 69 6.52 7.49 0.08
CA LYS A 69 7.61 8.46 0.02
C LYS A 69 8.88 7.75 -0.41
N SER A 70 9.45 8.22 -1.51
CA SER A 70 10.85 7.94 -1.85
C SER A 70 11.73 8.55 -0.77
N LYS A 71 12.45 7.71 -0.03
CA LYS A 71 13.67 8.15 0.65
C LYS A 71 14.82 7.43 -0.03
N LYS A 72 15.58 8.16 -0.87
CA LYS A 72 16.85 7.67 -1.37
C LYS A 72 17.77 7.56 -0.15
N LEU A 73 18.04 6.33 0.28
CA LEU A 73 19.09 6.06 1.27
C LEU A 73 20.40 6.57 0.67
N SER A 74 20.82 7.75 1.12
CA SER A 74 22.14 8.34 0.91
C SER A 74 23.15 7.70 1.84
#